data_AF-A0A835RM77-F1
#
_entry.id   AF-A0A835RM77-F1
#
_cell.length_a   1.000
_cell.length_b   1.000
_cell.length_c   1.000
_cell.angle_alpha   90.00
_cell.angle_beta   90.00
_cell.angle_gamma   90.00
#
_symmetry.space_group_name_H-M   'P 1'
#
loop_
_entity.id
_entity.type
_entity.pdbx_description
1 polymer ?
#
loop_
_entity_poly.entity_id
_entity_poly.type
_entity_poly.pdbx_seq_one_letter_code
_entity_poly.pdbx_strand_id
1 'polypeptide(L)'
;MNFTYFSVDYIDREQKPYSLNHLEPKFGGHQTLNERENSYYARNQTIHCGFVKGPKGYTSTGFDVNEKDKELMAYCQVVVSSCIFGSSDFLRRPTSKLISTYSKKHVCFMMFLDEVTKKTLLEGHVPDDEGYIGLWKIILVKTYHTQI
;
A
#
# COMPACT_ATOMS: atom_id res chain seq x y z
N MET A 1 -5.21 23.29 17.01
CA MET A 1 -5.47 23.10 15.57
C MET A 1 -6.86 22.53 15.43
N ASN A 2 -7.69 23.10 14.54
CA ASN A 2 -9.03 22.58 14.26
C ASN A 2 -8.90 21.66 13.04
N PHE A 3 -9.02 20.35 13.24
CA PHE A 3 -8.98 19.38 12.15
C PHE A 3 -10.39 19.08 11.69
N THR A 4 -10.65 19.20 10.39
CA THR A 4 -11.88 18.69 9.79
C THR A 4 -11.71 17.21 9.52
N TYR A 5 -12.59 16.39 10.07
CA TYR A 5 -12.59 14.95 9.88
C TYR A 5 -13.64 14.57 8.83
N PHE A 6 -13.27 13.67 7.93
CA PHE A 6 -14.16 13.09 6.95
C PHE A 6 -14.27 11.59 7.19
N SER A 7 -15.49 11.05 7.06
CA SER A 7 -15.71 9.61 7.06
C SER A 7 -15.30 9.05 5.70
N VAL A 8 -14.24 8.24 5.67
CA VAL A 8 -13.76 7.58 4.45
C VAL A 8 -13.95 6.09 4.60
N ASP A 9 -14.75 5.51 3.71
CA ASP A 9 -14.88 4.06 3.56
C ASP A 9 -14.04 3.58 2.36
N TYR A 10 -13.76 2.28 2.31
CA TYR A 10 -12.93 1.70 1.26
C TYR A 10 -13.64 0.55 0.56
N ILE A 11 -13.58 0.54 -0.77
CA ILE A 11 -13.91 -0.64 -1.56
C ILE A 11 -12.70 -1.58 -1.47
N ASP A 12 -12.84 -2.61 -0.66
CA ASP A 12 -11.81 -3.63 -0.39
C ASP A 12 -11.94 -4.85 -1.31
N ARG A 13 -13.08 -5.02 -1.98
CA ARG A 13 -13.35 -6.10 -2.94
C ARG A 13 -14.26 -5.65 -4.08
N GLU A 14 -13.90 -6.03 -5.30
CA GLU A 14 -14.77 -5.84 -6.47
C GLU A 14 -15.98 -6.79 -6.43
N GLN A 15 -17.20 -6.25 -6.59
CA GLN A 15 -18.42 -7.05 -6.47
C GLN A 15 -18.87 -7.71 -7.78
N LYS A 16 -18.56 -7.11 -8.94
CA LYS A 16 -18.99 -7.61 -10.25
C LYS A 16 -17.76 -7.82 -11.13
N PRO A 17 -17.64 -8.95 -11.85
CA PRO A 17 -16.89 -8.93 -13.09
C PRO A 17 -17.71 -8.01 -14.01
N TYR A 18 -17.26 -6.78 -14.24
CA TYR A 18 -17.94 -5.88 -15.16
C TYR A 18 -18.13 -6.64 -16.47
N SER A 19 -19.38 -6.83 -16.84
CA SER A 19 -19.81 -7.64 -17.96
C SER A 19 -19.34 -6.99 -19.25
N LEU A 20 -18.13 -7.33 -19.69
CA LEU A 20 -17.62 -7.38 -21.06
C LEU A 20 -16.17 -7.90 -20.97
N ASN A 21 -15.96 -9.16 -21.36
CA ASN A 21 -14.65 -9.80 -21.57
C ASN A 21 -13.63 -9.74 -20.42
N HIS A 22 -13.55 -10.82 -19.61
CA HIS A 22 -12.34 -11.24 -18.88
C HIS A 22 -11.45 -10.10 -18.33
N LEU A 23 -12.01 -9.21 -17.52
CA LEU A 23 -11.20 -8.19 -16.85
C LEU A 23 -10.43 -8.87 -15.71
N GLU A 24 -9.15 -9.12 -15.95
CA GLU A 24 -8.20 -9.55 -14.92
C GLU A 24 -8.22 -8.54 -13.77
N PRO A 25 -8.20 -9.00 -12.50
CA PRO A 25 -8.12 -8.08 -11.37
C PRO A 25 -6.86 -7.21 -11.46
N LYS A 26 -6.98 -5.93 -11.07
CA LYS A 26 -5.89 -4.94 -11.18
C LYS A 26 -5.56 -4.32 -9.83
N PHE A 27 -4.37 -3.73 -9.75
CA PHE A 27 -4.05 -2.75 -8.70
C PHE A 27 -5.09 -1.61 -8.72
N GLY A 28 -5.71 -1.31 -7.59
CA GLY A 28 -6.79 -0.32 -7.49
C GLY A 28 -8.15 -0.76 -8.08
N GLY A 29 -8.21 -1.92 -8.72
CA GLY A 29 -9.41 -2.47 -9.37
C GLY A 29 -9.83 -1.65 -10.58
N HIS A 30 -11.13 -1.73 -10.91
CA HIS A 30 -11.72 -1.10 -12.08
C HIS A 30 -12.37 0.24 -11.73
N GLN A 31 -11.61 1.12 -11.08
CA GLN A 31 -12.04 2.50 -10.82
C GLN A 31 -12.18 3.26 -12.14
N THR A 32 -13.33 3.89 -12.36
CA THR A 32 -13.56 4.79 -13.49
C THR A 32 -12.83 6.13 -13.32
N LEU A 33 -12.54 6.82 -14.42
CA LEU A 33 -11.92 8.15 -14.36
C LEU A 33 -12.77 9.14 -13.54
N ASN A 34 -14.10 9.08 -13.66
CA ASN A 34 -14.98 9.94 -12.88
C ASN A 34 -14.93 9.61 -11.38
N GLU A 35 -14.87 8.33 -10.99
CA GLU A 35 -14.69 7.94 -9.58
C GLU A 35 -13.33 8.42 -9.04
N ARG A 36 -12.28 8.39 -9.86
CA ARG A 36 -10.96 8.93 -9.51
C ARG A 36 -10.97 10.44 -9.30
N GLU A 37 -11.54 11.20 -10.23
CA GLU A 37 -11.64 12.65 -10.08
C GLU A 37 -12.45 13.03 -8.83
N ASN A 38 -13.51 12.27 -8.54
CA ASN A 38 -14.31 12.47 -7.34
C ASN A 38 -13.53 12.18 -6.04
N SER A 39 -12.52 11.31 -6.06
CA SER A 39 -11.76 10.95 -4.86
C SER A 39 -10.75 12.01 -4.42
N TYR A 40 -10.50 13.04 -5.24
CA TYR A 40 -9.62 14.16 -4.88
C TYR A 40 -10.25 15.18 -3.92
N TYR A 41 -11.58 15.16 -3.78
CA TYR A 41 -12.28 16.09 -2.90
C TYR A 41 -12.31 15.57 -1.46
N ALA A 42 -11.88 16.39 -0.50
CA ALA A 42 -11.93 16.07 0.92
C ALA A 42 -13.37 16.19 1.45
N ARG A 43 -14.10 15.08 1.43
CA ARG A 43 -15.49 14.95 1.90
C ARG A 43 -15.75 13.51 2.38
N ASN A 44 -16.90 13.28 3.01
CA ASN A 44 -17.33 11.92 3.31
C ASN A 44 -17.54 11.17 1.99
N GLN A 45 -16.87 10.03 1.82
CA GLN A 45 -16.90 9.26 0.57
C GLN A 45 -16.37 7.84 0.75
N THR A 46 -16.71 6.97 -0.20
CA THR A 46 -16.09 5.66 -0.33
C THR A 46 -15.08 5.70 -1.48
N ILE A 47 -13.85 5.26 -1.26
CA ILE A 47 -12.78 5.26 -2.27
C ILE A 47 -12.30 3.84 -2.60
N HIS A 48 -11.74 3.66 -3.78
CA HIS A 48 -11.09 2.40 -4.14
C HIS A 48 -9.81 2.20 -3.33
N CYS A 49 -9.67 1.04 -2.69
CA CYS A 49 -8.41 0.65 -2.07
C CYS A 49 -7.36 0.37 -3.15
N GLY A 50 -6.14 0.87 -2.98
CA GLY A 50 -5.02 0.54 -3.89
C GLY A 50 -4.75 -0.97 -3.99
N PHE A 51 -5.02 -1.72 -2.92
CA PHE A 51 -4.89 -3.17 -2.84
C PHE A 51 -6.26 -3.87 -2.77
N VAL A 52 -7.22 -3.43 -3.59
CA VAL A 52 -8.54 -4.05 -3.69
C VAL A 52 -8.42 -5.53 -4.07
N LYS A 53 -9.26 -6.38 -3.48
CA LYS A 53 -9.37 -7.80 -3.78
C LYS A 53 -10.23 -8.00 -5.03
N GLY A 54 -9.85 -8.97 -5.86
CA GLY A 54 -10.65 -9.36 -7.00
C GLY A 54 -12.03 -9.91 -6.59
N PRO A 55 -12.93 -10.10 -7.57
CA PRO A 55 -14.24 -10.70 -7.33
C PRO A 55 -14.17 -12.04 -6.59
N LYS A 56 -15.30 -12.45 -5.98
CA LYS A 56 -15.37 -13.77 -5.35
C LYS A 56 -14.93 -14.86 -6.34
N GLY A 57 -13.99 -15.70 -5.93
CA GLY A 57 -13.35 -16.73 -6.76
C GLY A 57 -11.92 -16.39 -7.20
N TYR A 58 -11.52 -15.11 -7.18
CA TYR A 58 -10.13 -14.73 -7.40
C TYR A 58 -9.33 -14.81 -6.09
N THR A 59 -8.17 -15.45 -6.15
CA THR A 59 -7.26 -15.63 -5.01
C THR A 59 -6.29 -14.45 -4.85
N SER A 60 -6.04 -13.70 -5.92
CA SER A 60 -5.04 -12.64 -6.00
C SER A 60 -5.40 -11.61 -7.06
N THR A 61 -4.90 -10.38 -6.90
CA THR A 61 -4.89 -9.35 -7.96
C THR A 61 -3.53 -9.12 -8.61
N GLY A 62 -2.52 -9.93 -8.24
CA GLY A 62 -1.13 -9.67 -8.63
C GLY A 62 -0.46 -8.56 -7.85
N PHE A 63 -1.12 -8.00 -6.82
CA PHE A 63 -0.57 -6.96 -5.95
C PHE A 63 -1.02 -7.18 -4.50
N ASP A 64 -0.72 -8.34 -3.95
CA ASP A 64 -1.22 -8.69 -2.61
C ASP A 64 -0.26 -8.22 -1.51
N VAL A 65 -0.85 -7.60 -0.48
CA VAL A 65 -0.18 -7.33 0.80
C VAL A 65 -0.67 -8.35 1.83
N ASN A 66 0.23 -8.79 2.71
CA ASN A 66 -0.15 -9.72 3.77
C ASN A 66 -1.12 -9.07 4.79
N GLU A 67 -1.94 -9.88 5.45
CA GLU A 67 -2.99 -9.35 6.33
C GLU A 67 -2.42 -8.69 7.61
N LYS A 68 -1.28 -9.14 8.13
CA LYS A 68 -0.62 -8.50 9.30
C LYS A 68 -0.19 -7.06 9.01
N ASP A 69 0.34 -6.81 7.82
CA ASP A 69 0.73 -5.48 7.38
C ASP A 69 -0.51 -4.60 7.16
N LYS A 70 -1.63 -5.18 6.68
CA LYS A 70 -2.92 -4.46 6.59
C LYS A 70 -3.47 -4.07 7.96
N GLU A 71 -3.39 -4.97 8.93
CA GLU A 71 -3.77 -4.68 10.33
C GLU A 71 -2.92 -3.56 10.92
N LEU A 72 -1.60 -3.60 10.69
CA LEU A 72 -0.69 -2.52 11.09
C LEU A 72 -1.07 -1.19 10.43
N MET A 73 -1.34 -1.20 9.12
CA MET A 73 -1.76 -0.01 8.37
C MET A 73 -3.06 0.59 8.92
N ALA A 74 -4.03 -0.26 9.29
CA ALA A 74 -5.32 0.19 9.81
C ALA A 74 -5.23 0.89 11.17
N TYR A 75 -4.20 0.59 11.97
CA TYR A 75 -3.97 1.25 13.27
C TYR A 75 -3.28 2.61 13.16
N CYS A 76 -2.62 2.90 12.03
CA CYS A 76 -1.80 4.10 11.87
C CYS A 76 -2.66 5.35 11.58
N GLN A 77 -2.61 6.33 12.49
CA GLN A 77 -3.32 7.60 12.31
C GLN A 77 -2.64 8.52 11.29
N VAL A 78 -1.30 8.53 11.27
CA VAL A 78 -0.48 9.31 10.34
C VAL A 78 0.54 8.38 9.71
N VAL A 79 0.60 8.43 8.38
CA VAL A 79 1.48 7.55 7.61
C VAL A 79 2.35 8.39 6.69
N VAL A 80 3.64 8.07 6.65
CA VAL A 80 4.53 8.41 5.55
C VAL A 80 4.74 7.14 4.75
N SER A 81 4.30 7.14 3.50
CA SER A 81 4.43 6.00 2.59
C SER A 81 5.35 6.33 1.42
N SER A 82 6.18 5.36 1.02
CA SER A 82 6.95 5.39 -0.21
C SER A 82 6.98 4.00 -0.84
N CYS A 83 7.41 3.89 -2.10
CA CYS A 83 7.52 2.61 -2.78
C CYS A 83 8.74 2.56 -3.70
N ILE A 84 9.30 1.35 -3.86
CA ILE A 84 10.32 1.04 -4.87
C ILE A 84 9.94 -0.29 -5.50
N PHE A 85 9.74 -0.29 -6.81
CA PHE A 85 9.37 -1.48 -7.59
C PHE A 85 10.36 -1.71 -8.72
N GLY A 86 10.61 -2.97 -9.08
CA GLY A 86 11.55 -3.34 -10.14
C GLY A 86 12.99 -2.87 -9.90
N SER A 87 13.40 -2.68 -8.64
CA SER A 87 14.71 -2.14 -8.25
C SER A 87 15.02 -0.78 -8.90
N SER A 88 14.00 0.06 -9.13
CA SER A 88 14.13 1.32 -9.85
C SER A 88 14.84 2.44 -9.08
N ASP A 89 15.07 2.27 -7.78
CA ASP A 89 15.70 3.27 -6.91
C ASP A 89 16.39 2.59 -5.70
N PHE A 90 17.14 3.37 -4.93
CA PHE A 90 17.79 2.95 -3.69
C PHE A 90 16.92 3.25 -2.46
N LEU A 91 17.06 2.43 -1.42
CA LEU A 91 16.38 2.67 -0.15
C LEU A 91 16.96 3.89 0.58
N ARG A 92 16.29 5.04 0.43
CA ARG A 92 16.62 6.26 1.19
C ARG A 92 15.97 6.19 2.57
N ARG A 93 16.78 6.22 3.64
CA ARG A 93 16.28 6.18 5.03
C ARG A 93 16.02 7.59 5.54
N PRO A 94 14.84 7.87 6.14
CA PRO A 94 14.61 9.12 6.84
C PRO A 94 15.69 9.31 7.90
N THR A 95 16.22 10.53 7.98
CA THR A 95 17.27 10.87 8.94
C THR A 95 16.71 10.82 10.35
N SER A 96 16.79 9.66 11.00
CA SER A 96 16.16 9.39 12.30
C SER A 96 16.53 10.43 13.38
N LYS A 97 17.73 11.01 13.33
CA LYS A 97 18.16 12.08 14.25
C LYS A 97 17.37 13.40 14.09
N LEU A 98 16.80 13.66 12.92
CA LEU A 98 15.98 14.85 12.63
C LEU A 98 14.50 14.63 12.92
N ILE A 99 14.11 13.41 13.32
CA ILE A 99 12.72 13.06 13.61
C ILE A 99 12.56 12.96 15.13
N SER A 100 11.61 13.74 15.66
CA SER A 100 11.33 13.79 17.09
C SER A 100 10.87 12.43 17.64
N THR A 101 11.12 12.17 18.93
CA THR A 101 10.62 10.95 19.60
C THR A 101 9.10 10.84 19.53
N TYR A 102 8.39 11.97 19.61
CA TYR A 102 6.94 12.02 19.45
C TYR A 102 6.53 11.52 18.06
N SER A 103 7.14 12.06 17.00
CA SER A 103 6.86 11.64 15.62
C SER A 103 7.17 10.16 15.39
N LYS A 104 8.28 9.64 15.93
CA LYS A 104 8.61 8.20 15.82
C LYS A 104 7.58 7.27 16.45
N LYS A 105 6.84 7.75 17.46
CA LYS A 105 5.81 6.97 18.15
C LYS A 105 4.44 7.05 17.47
N HIS A 106 4.15 8.17 16.79
CA HIS A 106 2.82 8.47 16.27
C HIS A 106 2.70 8.45 14.74
N VAL A 107 3.83 8.43 14.02
CA VAL A 107 3.87 8.37 12.55
C VAL A 107 4.42 7.03 12.12
N CYS A 108 3.65 6.30 11.32
CA CYS A 108 4.12 5.06 10.71
C CYS A 108 4.85 5.37 9.41
N PHE A 109 6.05 4.80 9.24
CA PHE A 109 6.85 4.93 8.03
C PHE A 109 6.78 3.62 7.27
N MET A 110 6.11 3.60 6.12
CA MET A 110 5.86 2.39 5.33
C MET A 110 6.58 2.45 3.99
N MET A 111 7.37 1.43 3.69
CA MET A 111 8.07 1.28 2.42
C MET A 111 7.53 0.05 1.69
N PHE A 112 6.84 0.26 0.58
CA PHE A 112 6.30 -0.80 -0.26
C PHE A 112 7.36 -1.28 -1.26
N LEU A 113 7.63 -2.57 -1.28
CA LEU A 113 8.60 -3.20 -2.18
C LEU A 113 7.97 -4.39 -2.89
N ASP A 114 8.38 -4.70 -4.12
CA ASP A 114 8.15 -6.02 -4.72
C ASP A 114 9.24 -7.02 -4.31
N GLU A 115 9.06 -8.28 -4.67
CA GLU A 115 9.99 -9.37 -4.32
C GLU A 115 11.37 -9.17 -4.92
N VAL A 116 11.43 -8.66 -6.16
CA VAL A 116 12.70 -8.36 -6.87
C VAL A 116 13.46 -7.28 -6.11
N THR A 117 12.81 -6.16 -5.82
CA THR A 117 13.42 -5.03 -5.10
C THR A 117 13.83 -5.43 -3.70
N LYS A 118 13.00 -6.21 -2.98
CA LYS A 118 13.36 -6.74 -1.67
C LYS A 118 14.64 -7.56 -1.78
N LYS A 119 14.74 -8.50 -2.72
CA LYS A 119 15.94 -9.32 -2.88
C LYS A 119 17.19 -8.47 -3.14
N THR A 120 17.11 -7.48 -4.03
CA THR A 120 18.23 -6.59 -4.36
C THR A 120 18.59 -5.65 -3.20
N LEU A 121 17.62 -5.07 -2.50
CA LEU A 121 17.87 -4.15 -1.38
C LEU A 121 18.40 -4.84 -0.12
N LEU A 122 18.02 -6.11 0.09
CA LEU A 122 18.52 -6.91 1.21
C LEU A 122 20.04 -7.19 1.11
N GLU A 123 20.65 -7.01 -0.06
CA GLU A 123 22.10 -6.99 -0.22
C GLU A 123 22.70 -5.73 0.43
N GLY A 124 22.77 -5.74 1.77
CA GLY A 124 23.36 -4.66 2.59
C GLY A 124 22.38 -3.91 3.49
N HIS A 125 21.08 -4.19 3.42
CA HIS A 125 20.07 -3.63 4.32
C HIS A 125 19.20 -4.73 4.93
N VAL A 126 19.68 -5.34 6.02
CA VAL A 126 18.95 -6.40 6.72
C VAL A 126 17.86 -5.78 7.61
N PRO A 127 16.58 -6.13 7.43
CA PRO A 127 15.51 -5.75 8.34
C PRO A 127 15.72 -6.37 9.72
N ASP A 128 15.25 -5.70 10.76
CA ASP A 128 15.18 -6.31 12.09
C ASP A 128 14.10 -7.41 12.16
N ASP A 129 13.99 -8.05 13.32
CA ASP A 129 13.03 -9.14 13.57
C ASP A 129 11.57 -8.72 13.35
N GLU A 130 11.29 -7.41 13.47
CA GLU A 130 9.98 -6.83 13.22
C GLU A 130 9.80 -6.38 11.75
N GLY A 131 10.81 -6.53 10.91
CA GLY A 131 10.77 -6.19 9.48
C GLY A 131 10.98 -4.71 9.19
N TYR A 132 11.68 -3.98 10.05
CA TYR A 132 12.05 -2.58 9.83
C TYR A 132 13.47 -2.43 9.29
N ILE A 133 13.65 -1.48 8.38
CA ILE A 133 14.97 -0.97 7.99
C ILE A 133 15.07 0.50 8.44
N GLY A 134 15.72 0.72 9.58
CA GLY A 134 15.73 2.03 10.22
C GLY A 134 14.32 2.38 10.71
N LEU A 135 13.70 3.42 10.13
CA LEU A 135 12.31 3.77 10.45
C LEU A 135 11.30 3.09 9.53
N TRP A 136 11.72 2.62 8.36
CA TRP A 136 10.81 2.03 7.39
C TRP A 136 10.35 0.64 7.82
N LYS A 137 9.06 0.47 8.08
CA LYS A 137 8.42 -0.84 8.01
C LYS A 137 8.39 -1.29 6.55
N ILE A 138 8.98 -2.44 6.26
CA ILE A 138 8.95 -3.00 4.91
C ILE A 138 7.63 -3.72 4.70
N ILE A 139 6.87 -3.26 3.70
CA ILE A 139 5.61 -3.87 3.25
C ILE A 139 5.88 -4.56 1.91
N LEU A 140 5.84 -5.89 1.91
CA LEU A 140 6.07 -6.66 0.69
C LEU A 140 4.77 -6.77 -0.11
N VAL A 141 4.79 -6.26 -1.34
CA VAL A 141 3.73 -6.43 -2.33
C VAL A 141 4.08 -7.64 -3.18
N LYS A 142 3.29 -8.69 -3.09
CA LYS A 142 3.46 -9.89 -3.90
C LYS A 142 2.95 -9.63 -5.31
N THR A 143 3.87 -9.65 -6.25
CA THR A 143 3.57 -9.60 -7.68
C THR A 143 3.63 -11.01 -8.26
N TYR A 144 2.48 -11.50 -8.71
CA TYR A 144 2.44 -12.75 -9.48
C TYR A 144 2.72 -12.38 -10.93
N HIS A 145 3.98 -12.44 -11.35
CA HIS A 145 4.28 -12.46 -12.77
C HIS A 145 3.73 -13.76 -13.36
N THR A 146 2.67 -13.66 -14.15
CA THR A 146 2.44 -14.62 -15.23
C THR A 146 3.69 -14.52 -16.10
N GLN A 147 4.50 -15.59 -16.15
CA GLN A 147 5.56 -15.70 -17.14
C GLN A 147 4.92 -15.46 -18.52
N ILE A 148 5.35 -14.41 -19.19
CA ILE A 148 5.11 -14.20 -20.63
C ILE A 148 6.10 -15.09 -21.38
#